data_AF-A0A4D9D2P1-F1
#
_entry.id   AF-A0A4D9D2P1-F1
#
_cell.length_a   1.000
_cell.length_b   1.000
_cell.length_c   1.000
_cell.angle_alpha   90.00
_cell.angle_beta   90.00
_cell.angle_gamma   90.00
#
_symmetry.space_group_name_H-M   'P 1'
#
loop_
_entity.id
_entity.type
_entity.pdbx_description
1 polymer ?
#
loop_
_entity_poly.entity_id
_entity_poly.type
_entity_poly.pdbx_seq_one_letter_code
_entity_poly.pdbx_strand_id
1 'polypeptide(L)'
;MPSNVLAAFNKNAFLDGPNAPLQATAVASLTLLVKHILTVFVQGGARFGAGMRPPEDVCFMPKAGKQSFDGTAKAAERGNEDKALKKALQNEQRWTRIVANDLENIPLGLIIAWGSLQSPRSPPAHVVLVLAFTVSRILHTVTYAAGKQPHRALAFFGGVLAVVGMGVNGVLGAFAKK
;
A
#
# COMPACT_ATOMS: atom_id res chain seq x y z
N MET A 1 -5.27 -35.58 -1.91
CA MET A 1 -5.16 -34.25 -1.27
C MET A 1 -6.17 -34.20 -0.14
N PRO A 2 -5.79 -33.91 1.11
CA PRO A 2 -6.70 -34.11 2.23
C PRO A 2 -7.80 -33.04 2.17
N SER A 3 -9.04 -33.52 2.13
CA SER A 3 -10.32 -32.79 2.16
C SER A 3 -10.49 -31.79 3.32
N ASN A 4 -9.54 -31.79 4.26
CA ASN A 4 -9.57 -30.96 5.47
C ASN A 4 -9.11 -29.51 5.23
N VAL A 5 -8.44 -29.21 4.11
CA VAL A 5 -8.00 -27.84 3.80
C VAL A 5 -9.16 -26.97 3.32
N LEU A 6 -10.14 -27.56 2.62
CA LEU A 6 -11.33 -26.86 2.14
C LEU A 6 -12.39 -26.67 3.24
N ALA A 7 -12.43 -27.54 4.25
CA ALA A 7 -13.31 -27.39 5.41
C ALA A 7 -12.92 -26.21 6.33
N ALA A 8 -11.65 -25.79 6.31
CA ALA A 8 -11.17 -24.61 7.02
C ALA A 8 -11.69 -23.27 6.42
N PHE A 9 -12.22 -23.30 5.20
CA PHE A 9 -12.92 -22.19 4.54
C PHE A 9 -14.42 -22.19 4.85
N ASN A 10 -14.84 -22.70 6.01
CA ASN A 10 -16.18 -22.46 6.50
C ASN A 10 -16.37 -20.95 6.74
N LYS A 11 -17.45 -20.37 6.22
CA LYS A 11 -17.65 -18.91 6.10
C LYS A 11 -17.59 -18.13 7.43
N ASN A 12 -17.66 -18.83 8.57
CA ASN A 12 -17.60 -18.24 9.91
C ASN A 12 -16.27 -18.55 10.65
N ALA A 13 -15.47 -19.52 10.19
CA ALA A 13 -14.25 -19.92 10.89
C ALA A 13 -13.14 -18.86 10.82
N PHE A 14 -13.11 -18.06 9.75
CA PHE A 14 -12.13 -16.99 9.58
C PHE A 14 -12.39 -15.78 10.49
N LEU A 15 -13.64 -15.56 10.94
CA LEU A 15 -14.00 -14.45 11.83
C LEU A 15 -14.11 -14.89 13.29
N ASP A 16 -14.62 -16.09 13.55
CA ASP A 16 -14.96 -16.59 14.89
C ASP A 16 -13.94 -17.58 15.47
N GLY A 17 -12.89 -17.92 14.71
CA GLY A 17 -11.82 -18.80 15.18
C GLY A 17 -10.97 -18.17 16.29
N PRO A 18 -10.43 -18.95 17.23
CA PRO A 18 -9.57 -18.42 18.30
C PRO A 18 -8.30 -17.74 17.75
N ASN A 19 -7.87 -18.13 16.54
CA ASN A 19 -6.70 -17.58 15.85
C ASN A 19 -7.07 -16.56 14.75
N ALA A 20 -8.35 -16.21 14.60
CA ALA A 20 -8.83 -15.31 13.55
C ALA A 20 -8.11 -13.94 13.52
N PRO A 21 -7.87 -13.24 14.65
CA PRO A 21 -7.15 -11.97 14.64
C PRO A 21 -5.71 -12.09 14.14
N LEU A 22 -5.02 -13.17 14.52
CA LEU A 22 -3.65 -13.46 14.10
C LEU A 22 -3.61 -13.77 12.60
N GLN A 23 -4.48 -14.65 12.13
CA GLN A 23 -4.58 -15.01 10.71
C GLN A 23 -4.90 -13.78 9.85
N ALA A 24 -5.87 -12.96 10.26
CA ALA A 24 -6.21 -11.73 9.56
C ALA A 24 -5.03 -10.75 9.50
N THR A 25 -4.32 -10.55 10.61
CA THR A 25 -3.15 -9.66 10.67
C THR A 25 -1.98 -10.17 9.82
N ALA A 26 -1.73 -11.48 9.81
CA ALA A 26 -0.68 -12.09 8.98
C ALA A 26 -1.01 -11.99 7.48
N VAL A 27 -2.25 -12.32 7.09
CA VAL A 27 -2.71 -12.21 5.69
C VAL A 27 -2.69 -10.76 5.23
N ALA A 28 -3.14 -9.82 6.06
CA ALA A 28 -3.08 -8.39 5.78
C ALA A 28 -1.63 -7.90 5.59
N SER A 29 -0.71 -8.34 6.45
CA SER A 29 0.71 -7.99 6.36
C SER A 29 1.32 -8.46 5.04
N LEU A 30 1.11 -9.73 4.67
CA LEU A 30 1.59 -10.28 3.41
C LEU A 30 0.97 -9.56 2.20
N THR A 31 -0.35 -9.31 2.26
CA THR A 31 -1.07 -8.61 1.18
C THR A 31 -0.52 -7.21 0.96
N LEU A 32 -0.30 -6.45 2.04
CA LEU A 32 0.25 -5.10 1.98
C LEU A 32 1.71 -5.08 1.53
N LEU A 33 2.50 -6.09 1.91
CA LEU A 33 3.86 -6.28 1.42
C LEU A 33 3.89 -6.52 -0.09
N VAL A 34 3.12 -7.50 -0.57
CA VAL A 34 3.00 -7.80 -2.01
C VAL A 34 2.56 -6.56 -2.76
N LYS A 35 1.54 -5.87 -2.24
CA LYS A 35 1.07 -4.60 -2.79
C LYS A 35 2.19 -3.56 -2.86
N HIS A 36 2.97 -3.38 -1.81
CA HIS A 36 4.07 -2.40 -1.78
C HIS A 36 5.14 -2.73 -2.82
N ILE A 37 5.54 -4.00 -2.90
CA ILE A 37 6.48 -4.49 -3.91
C ILE A 37 5.97 -4.17 -5.32
N LEU A 38 4.71 -4.48 -5.63
CA LEU A 38 4.10 -4.17 -6.92
C LEU A 38 4.11 -2.66 -7.21
N THR A 39 3.79 -1.81 -6.24
CA THR A 39 3.82 -0.35 -6.44
C THR A 39 5.22 0.20 -6.71
N VAL A 40 6.25 -0.35 -6.07
CA VAL A 40 7.65 0.02 -6.32
C VAL A 40 8.09 -0.42 -7.72
N PHE A 41 7.70 -1.61 -8.17
CA PHE A 41 7.96 -2.06 -9.53
C PHE A 41 7.31 -1.14 -10.59
N VAL A 42 6.05 -0.75 -10.38
CA VAL A 42 5.35 0.16 -11.30
C VAL A 42 5.98 1.56 -11.29
N GLN A 43 6.39 2.07 -10.12
CA GLN A 43 7.14 3.33 -10.01
C GLN A 43 8.47 3.24 -10.78
N GLY A 44 9.21 2.14 -10.63
CA GLY A 44 10.41 1.87 -11.42
C GLY A 44 10.15 1.97 -12.92
N GLY A 45 9.10 1.29 -13.41
CA GLY A 45 8.61 1.38 -14.78
C GLY A 45 8.30 2.83 -15.23
N ALA A 46 7.63 3.61 -14.38
CA ALA A 46 7.31 5.01 -14.67
C ALA A 46 8.57 5.90 -14.82
N ARG A 47 9.62 5.62 -14.05
CA ARG A 47 10.92 6.33 -14.14
C ARG A 47 11.63 6.10 -15.47
N PHE A 48 11.49 4.92 -16.09
CA PHE A 48 12.01 4.68 -17.45
C PHE A 48 11.33 5.59 -18.48
N GLY A 49 10.01 5.74 -18.38
CA GLY A 49 9.24 6.64 -19.24
C GLY A 49 9.70 8.10 -19.09
N ALA A 50 9.86 8.55 -17.84
CA ALA A 50 10.24 9.92 -17.50
C ALA A 50 11.72 10.26 -17.71
N GLY A 51 12.61 9.26 -17.82
CA GLY A 51 14.07 9.49 -17.88
C GLY A 51 14.69 9.90 -16.54
N MET A 52 14.01 9.59 -15.44
CA MET A 52 14.40 9.94 -14.06
C MET A 52 15.32 8.90 -13.41
N ARG A 53 16.07 8.16 -14.25
CA ARG A 53 17.05 7.21 -13.75
C ARG A 53 18.33 7.93 -13.37
N PRO A 54 19.11 7.36 -12.43
CA PRO A 54 20.43 7.88 -12.11
C PRO A 54 21.31 7.94 -13.38
N PRO A 55 22.10 9.02 -13.56
CA PRO A 55 22.92 9.19 -14.76
C PRO A 55 24.05 8.16 -14.89
N GLU A 56 24.37 7.38 -13.86
CA GLU A 56 25.27 6.23 -13.95
C GLU A 56 24.64 5.03 -14.68
N ASP A 57 23.31 4.95 -14.72
CA ASP A 57 22.58 3.81 -15.29
C ASP A 57 22.53 3.80 -16.83
N VAL A 58 22.90 4.91 -17.49
CA VAL A 58 22.91 4.99 -18.98
C VAL A 58 23.86 3.99 -19.61
N CYS A 59 24.92 3.57 -18.89
CA CYS A 59 25.83 2.51 -19.34
C CYS A 59 25.08 1.21 -19.63
N PHE A 60 24.08 0.87 -18.80
CA PHE A 60 23.29 -0.35 -18.95
C PHE A 60 22.21 -0.24 -20.03
N MET A 61 21.80 0.98 -20.40
CA MET A 61 20.80 1.21 -21.46
C MET A 61 21.15 2.43 -22.33
N PRO A 62 22.14 2.31 -23.25
CA PRO A 62 22.60 3.44 -24.07
C PRO A 62 21.52 4.01 -25.00
N LYS A 63 20.51 3.22 -25.35
CA LYS A 63 19.41 3.59 -26.26
C LYS A 63 18.28 4.37 -25.58
N ALA A 64 18.30 4.55 -24.26
CA ALA A 64 17.20 5.15 -23.51
C ALA A 64 17.17 6.70 -23.53
N GLY A 65 18.14 7.35 -24.18
CA GLY A 65 18.34 8.80 -24.18
C GLY A 65 19.01 9.31 -22.91
N LYS A 66 19.25 10.62 -22.80
CA LYS A 66 19.86 11.20 -21.59
C LYS A 66 18.95 11.06 -20.38
N GLN A 67 19.56 10.73 -19.25
CA GLN A 67 18.90 10.51 -17.97
C GLN A 67 19.44 11.51 -16.95
N SER A 68 18.57 11.90 -16.02
CA SER A 68 18.89 12.80 -14.91
C SER A 68 17.85 12.57 -13.82
N PHE A 69 18.21 12.72 -12.54
CA PHE A 69 17.28 12.54 -11.42
C PHE A 69 15.97 13.33 -11.58
N ASP A 70 16.04 14.54 -12.12
CA ASP A 70 14.86 15.41 -12.30
C ASP A 70 14.13 15.21 -13.65
N GLY A 71 14.63 14.32 -14.52
CA GLY A 71 14.12 14.13 -15.89
C GLY A 71 14.39 15.30 -16.85
N THR A 72 15.08 16.34 -16.41
CA THR A 72 15.42 17.55 -17.18
C THR A 72 16.30 17.27 -18.38
N ALA A 73 17.22 16.31 -18.29
CA ALA A 73 18.10 15.96 -19.40
C ALA A 73 17.31 15.39 -20.60
N LYS A 74 16.29 14.58 -20.34
CA LYS A 74 15.39 14.06 -21.38
C LYS A 74 14.47 15.15 -21.95
N ALA A 75 14.08 16.12 -21.11
CA ALA A 75 13.30 17.29 -21.55
C ALA A 75 14.10 18.26 -22.41
N ALA A 76 15.39 18.43 -22.12
CA ALA A 76 16.29 19.22 -22.94
C ALA A 76 16.51 18.59 -24.33
N GLU A 77 16.56 17.27 -24.44
CA GLU A 77 16.72 16.57 -25.72
C GLU A 77 15.45 16.55 -26.58
N ARG A 78 14.29 16.27 -25.98
CA ARG A 78 13.02 16.16 -26.72
C ARG A 78 12.26 17.48 -26.88
N GLY A 79 12.69 18.52 -26.18
CA GLY A 79 11.99 19.80 -26.10
C GLY A 79 10.89 19.81 -25.04
N ASN A 80 10.76 20.94 -24.34
CA ASN A 80 9.80 21.14 -23.26
C ASN A 80 8.32 21.10 -23.69
N GLU A 81 8.01 20.98 -24.98
CA GLU A 81 6.64 20.91 -25.48
C GLU A 81 6.15 19.50 -25.77
N ASP A 82 7.01 18.47 -25.65
CA ASP A 82 6.62 17.08 -25.86
C ASP A 82 5.56 16.65 -24.83
N LYS A 83 4.31 16.54 -25.30
CA LYS A 83 3.15 16.12 -24.50
C LYS A 83 3.35 14.71 -23.93
N ALA A 84 4.05 13.82 -24.64
CA ALA A 84 4.30 12.47 -24.17
C ALA A 84 5.28 12.46 -22.98
N LEU A 85 6.32 13.28 -23.04
CA LEU A 85 7.28 13.43 -21.95
C LEU A 85 6.63 14.06 -20.71
N LYS A 86 5.85 15.13 -20.87
CA LYS A 86 5.08 15.73 -19.77
C LYS A 86 4.17 14.72 -19.09
N LYS A 87 3.46 13.89 -19.86
CA LYS A 87 2.61 12.83 -19.32
C LYS A 87 3.42 11.77 -18.58
N ALA A 88 4.59 11.40 -19.08
CA ALA A 88 5.48 10.44 -18.41
C ALA A 88 6.00 10.98 -17.06
N LEU A 89 6.42 12.25 -17.02
CA LEU A 89 6.84 12.94 -15.79
C LEU A 89 5.69 13.04 -14.78
N GLN A 90 4.50 13.43 -15.22
CA GLN A 90 3.30 13.48 -14.36
C GLN A 90 2.94 12.09 -13.81
N ASN A 91 3.07 11.05 -14.62
CA ASN A 91 2.82 9.69 -14.20
C ASN A 91 3.87 9.24 -13.16
N GLU A 92 5.16 9.51 -13.38
CA GLU A 92 6.21 9.23 -12.40
C GLU A 92 5.89 9.91 -11.06
N GLN A 93 5.62 11.22 -11.08
CA GLN A 93 5.30 11.98 -9.86
C GLN A 93 4.09 11.41 -9.13
N ARG A 94 3.09 10.92 -9.88
CA ARG A 94 1.91 10.26 -9.31
C ARG A 94 2.31 8.99 -8.56
N TRP A 95 3.10 8.12 -9.17
CA TRP A 95 3.57 6.88 -8.54
C TRP A 95 4.51 7.14 -7.36
N THR A 96 5.35 8.18 -7.44
CA THR A 96 6.19 8.61 -6.32
C THR A 96 5.36 9.02 -5.11
N ARG A 97 4.26 9.75 -5.31
CA ARG A 97 3.35 10.10 -4.20
C ARG A 97 2.58 8.90 -3.65
N ILE A 98 2.23 7.92 -4.49
CA ILE A 98 1.60 6.67 -4.04
C ILE A 98 2.54 5.92 -3.10
N VAL A 99 3.79 5.69 -3.55
CA VAL A 99 4.79 4.95 -2.77
C VAL A 99 5.17 5.70 -1.49
N ALA A 100 5.34 7.02 -1.54
CA ALA A 100 5.60 7.82 -0.34
C ALA A 100 4.47 7.68 0.69
N ASN A 101 3.20 7.79 0.25
CA ASN A 101 2.07 7.60 1.14
C ASN A 101 2.01 6.19 1.74
N ASP A 102 2.40 5.17 0.99
CA ASP A 102 2.51 3.81 1.52
C ASP A 102 3.56 3.68 2.61
N LEU A 103 4.73 4.29 2.42
CA LEU A 103 5.81 4.28 3.41
C LEU A 103 5.43 5.05 4.69
N GLU A 104 4.59 6.08 4.57
CA GLU A 104 4.10 6.83 5.74
C GLU A 104 3.01 6.08 6.51
N ASN A 105 2.16 5.30 5.83
CA ASN A 105 0.93 4.77 6.44
C ASN A 105 0.97 3.26 6.70
N ILE A 106 1.55 2.46 5.82
CA ILE A 106 1.57 1.00 5.96
C ILE A 106 2.41 0.56 7.17
N PRO A 107 3.66 1.03 7.35
CA PRO A 107 4.47 0.64 8.50
C PRO A 107 3.80 0.98 9.84
N LEU A 108 3.29 2.21 9.99
CA LEU A 108 2.59 2.62 11.21
C LEU A 108 1.32 1.79 11.44
N GLY A 109 0.51 1.56 10.40
CA GLY A 109 -0.70 0.74 10.52
C GLY A 109 -0.41 -0.71 10.91
N LEU A 110 0.66 -1.30 10.37
CA LEU A 110 1.10 -2.65 10.73
C LEU A 110 1.63 -2.71 12.17
N ILE A 111 2.42 -1.73 12.61
CA ILE A 111 2.88 -1.64 14.01
C ILE A 111 1.69 -1.64 14.97
N ILE A 112 0.66 -0.84 14.68
CA ILE A 112 -0.55 -0.78 15.50
C ILE A 112 -1.35 -2.09 15.42
N ALA A 113 -1.47 -2.70 14.23
CA ALA A 113 -2.17 -3.97 14.06
C ALA A 113 -1.51 -5.11 14.88
N TRP A 114 -0.19 -5.25 14.81
CA TRP A 114 0.56 -6.24 15.59
C TRP A 114 0.58 -5.89 17.08
N GLY A 115 0.65 -4.61 17.44
CA GLY A 115 0.60 -4.15 18.83
C GLY A 115 -0.73 -4.47 19.50
N SER A 116 -1.85 -4.10 18.86
CA SER A 116 -3.21 -4.31 19.37
C SER A 116 -3.66 -5.78 19.38
N LEU A 117 -3.04 -6.63 18.55
CA LEU A 117 -3.27 -8.08 18.53
C LEU A 117 -2.93 -8.77 19.86
N GLN A 118 -2.05 -8.19 20.67
CA GLN A 118 -1.63 -8.78 21.95
C GLN A 118 -2.70 -8.66 23.05
N SER A 119 -3.54 -7.63 22.96
CA SER A 119 -4.59 -7.34 23.95
C SER A 119 -5.85 -6.77 23.31
N PRO A 120 -6.49 -7.48 22.35
CA PRO A 120 -7.68 -6.97 21.69
C PRO A 120 -8.86 -7.02 22.66
N ARG A 121 -9.54 -5.88 22.89
CA ARG A 121 -10.78 -5.83 23.68
C ARG A 121 -11.87 -6.72 23.09
N SER A 122 -11.96 -6.71 21.75
CA SER A 122 -12.83 -7.57 20.96
C SER A 122 -12.04 -8.17 19.79
N PRO A 123 -11.81 -9.50 19.77
CA PRO A 123 -11.13 -10.19 18.68
C PRO A 123 -11.82 -10.03 17.31
N PRO A 124 -13.16 -10.15 17.18
CA PRO A 124 -13.83 -9.94 15.89
C PRO A 124 -13.69 -8.50 15.38
N ALA A 125 -13.75 -7.50 16.29
CA ALA A 125 -13.55 -6.10 15.90
C ALA A 125 -12.15 -5.87 15.33
N HIS A 126 -11.13 -6.50 15.91
CA HIS A 126 -9.76 -6.45 15.40
C HIS A 126 -9.67 -6.94 13.95
N VAL A 127 -10.29 -8.09 13.65
CA VAL A 127 -10.32 -8.65 12.29
C VAL A 127 -10.94 -7.68 11.30
N VAL A 128 -12.11 -7.12 11.63
CA VAL A 128 -12.81 -6.15 10.76
C VAL A 128 -11.95 -4.90 10.51
N LEU A 129 -11.31 -4.37 11.55
CA LEU A 129 -10.49 -3.17 11.45
C LEU A 129 -9.22 -3.41 10.61
N VAL A 130 -8.56 -4.56 10.78
CA VAL A 130 -7.42 -4.96 9.95
C VAL A 130 -7.82 -5.09 8.48
N LEU A 131 -8.95 -5.75 8.19
CA LEU A 131 -9.45 -5.90 6.83
C LEU A 131 -9.83 -4.54 6.22
N ALA A 132 -10.53 -3.69 6.97
CA ALA A 132 -10.89 -2.34 6.54
C ALA A 132 -9.65 -1.50 6.22
N PHE A 133 -8.59 -1.61 7.04
CA PHE A 133 -7.30 -0.99 6.77
C PHE A 133 -6.70 -1.50 5.46
N THR A 134 -6.58 -2.81 5.26
CA THR A 134 -6.01 -3.39 4.04
C THR A 134 -6.77 -2.97 2.78
N VAL A 135 -8.10 -3.08 2.79
CA VAL A 135 -8.96 -2.68 1.66
C VAL A 135 -8.79 -1.19 1.37
N SER A 136 -8.77 -0.35 2.41
CA SER A 136 -8.59 1.09 2.26
C SER A 136 -7.24 1.44 1.59
N ARG A 137 -6.15 0.74 1.94
CA ARG A 137 -4.83 0.94 1.31
C ARG A 137 -4.79 0.50 -0.15
N ILE A 138 -5.45 -0.59 -0.50
CA ILE A 138 -5.58 -1.05 -1.90
C ILE A 138 -6.41 -0.03 -2.69
N LEU A 139 -7.57 0.36 -2.17
CA LEU A 139 -8.47 1.31 -2.83
C LEU A 139 -7.82 2.68 -3.01
N HIS A 140 -7.07 3.16 -2.01
CA HIS A 140 -6.30 4.41 -2.12
C HIS A 140 -5.35 4.35 -3.31
N THR A 141 -4.63 3.24 -3.49
CA THR A 141 -3.66 3.07 -4.58
C THR A 141 -4.34 3.04 -5.94
N VAL A 142 -5.42 2.27 -6.08
CA VAL A 142 -6.19 2.14 -7.33
C VAL A 142 -6.81 3.49 -7.72
N THR A 143 -7.43 4.19 -6.78
CA THR A 143 -8.07 5.49 -7.03
C THR A 143 -7.05 6.59 -7.33
N TYR A 144 -5.88 6.55 -6.69
CA TYR A 144 -4.78 7.47 -6.96
C TYR A 144 -4.21 7.24 -8.36
N ALA A 145 -3.92 6.00 -8.74
CA ALA A 145 -3.43 5.66 -10.06
C ALA A 145 -4.41 6.09 -11.16
N ALA A 146 -5.71 5.85 -10.95
CA ALA A 146 -6.78 6.25 -11.86
C ALA A 146 -7.07 7.76 -11.88
N GLY A 147 -6.50 8.56 -10.96
CA GLY A 147 -6.75 9.99 -10.87
C GLY A 147 -8.20 10.35 -10.48
N LYS A 148 -8.94 9.44 -9.84
CA LYS A 148 -10.35 9.65 -9.46
C LYS A 148 -10.46 10.36 -8.10
N GLN A 149 -10.79 11.64 -8.13
CA GLN A 149 -11.34 12.36 -6.96
C GLN A 149 -12.86 12.14 -6.90
N PRO A 150 -13.51 12.08 -5.71
CA PRO A 150 -13.01 12.25 -4.34
C PRO A 150 -12.59 10.94 -3.64
N HIS A 151 -12.73 9.80 -4.32
CA HIS A 151 -12.56 8.45 -3.73
C HIS A 151 -11.20 8.24 -3.04
N ARG A 152 -10.14 8.90 -3.53
CA ARG A 152 -8.83 8.89 -2.87
C ARG A 152 -8.88 9.35 -1.42
N ALA A 153 -9.56 10.46 -1.15
CA ALA A 153 -9.62 11.04 0.19
C ALA A 153 -10.43 10.14 1.13
N LEU A 154 -11.55 9.61 0.65
CA LEU A 154 -12.39 8.67 1.42
C LEU A 154 -11.62 7.40 1.79
N ALA A 155 -10.87 6.82 0.85
CA ALA A 155 -10.04 5.64 1.10
C ALA A 155 -8.91 5.94 2.10
N PHE A 156 -8.31 7.13 2.03
CA PHE A 156 -7.31 7.56 3.01
C PHE A 156 -7.91 7.66 4.42
N PHE A 157 -9.02 8.39 4.57
CA PHE A 157 -9.69 8.54 5.87
C PHE A 157 -10.17 7.21 6.44
N GLY A 158 -10.72 6.31 5.61
CA GLY A 158 -11.10 4.96 6.03
C GLY A 158 -9.91 4.17 6.59
N GLY A 159 -8.74 4.27 5.95
CA GLY A 159 -7.51 3.66 6.44
C GLY A 159 -7.07 4.23 7.79
N VAL A 160 -7.11 5.55 7.96
CA VAL A 160 -6.74 6.21 9.23
C VAL A 160 -7.68 5.81 10.36
N LEU A 161 -9.00 5.83 10.11
CA LEU A 161 -10.00 5.42 11.11
C LEU A 161 -9.81 3.96 11.54
N ALA A 162 -9.47 3.08 10.60
CA ALA A 162 -9.19 1.68 10.92
C ALA A 162 -7.96 1.54 11.84
N VAL A 163 -6.87 2.27 11.57
CA VAL A 163 -5.66 2.26 12.43
C VAL A 163 -5.96 2.80 13.82
N VAL A 164 -6.66 3.93 13.93
CA VAL A 164 -7.07 4.50 15.22
C VAL A 164 -7.97 3.51 15.96
N GLY A 165 -8.93 2.89 15.27
CA GLY A 165 -9.81 1.87 15.84
C GLY A 165 -9.04 0.66 16.37
N MET A 166 -8.04 0.16 15.65
CA MET A 166 -7.16 -0.93 16.13
C MET A 166 -6.43 -0.52 17.40
N GLY A 167 -5.85 0.69 17.42
CA GLY A 167 -5.16 1.22 18.60
C GLY A 167 -6.08 1.31 19.82
N VAL A 168 -7.29 1.86 19.65
CA VAL A 168 -8.29 1.95 20.72
C VAL A 168 -8.72 0.56 21.20
N ASN A 169 -8.96 -0.39 20.29
CA ASN A 169 -9.32 -1.77 20.64
C ASN A 169 -8.21 -2.47 21.46
N GLY A 170 -6.95 -2.24 21.12
CA GLY A 170 -5.80 -2.77 21.84
C GLY A 170 -5.61 -2.14 23.23
N VAL A 171 -5.73 -0.81 23.33
CA VAL A 171 -5.59 -0.08 24.60
C VAL A 171 -6.72 -0.48 25.56
N LEU A 172 -7.97 -0.49 25.10
CA LEU A 172 -9.10 -0.89 25.95
C LEU A 172 -8.99 -2.33 26.43
N GLY A 173 -8.43 -3.23 25.61
CA GLY A 173 -8.23 -4.62 26.01
C GLY A 173 -7.06 -4.80 27.00
N ALA A 174 -6.04 -3.94 26.92
CA ALA A 174 -4.93 -3.95 27.88
C ALA A 174 -5.38 -3.52 29.30
N PHE A 175 -6.30 -2.55 29.39
CA PHE A 175 -6.79 -2.02 30.67
C PHE A 175 -8.10 -2.67 31.17
N ALA A 176 -8.72 -3.53 30.38
CA ALA A 176 -9.85 -4.33 30.85
C ALA A 176 -9.35 -5.35 31.88
N LYS A 177 -9.82 -5.26 33.14
CA LYS A 177 -9.58 -6.31 34.14
C LYS A 177 -10.06 -7.65 33.57
N LYS A 178 -9.15 -8.63 33.51
CA LYS A 178 -9.47 -10.02 33.17
C LYS A 178 -10.30 -10.66 34.28
#